data_AF-A0A3C0Z7X0-F1
#
_entry.id   AF-A0A3C0Z7X0-F1
#
_cell.length_a   1.000
_cell.length_b   1.000
_cell.length_c   1.000
_cell.angle_alpha   90.00
_cell.angle_beta   90.00
_cell.angle_gamma   90.00
#
_symmetry.space_group_name_H-M   'P 1'
#
loop_
_entity.id
_entity.type
_entity.pdbx_description
1 polymer ?
#
loop_
_entity_poly.entity_id
_entity_poly.type
_entity_poly.pdbx_seq_one_letter_code
_entity_poly.pdbx_strand_id
1 'polypeptide(L)'
;MAVRGTSAVSLNYSNDDYYNVISNPLYVIDGVPQPTEQFVGPNTGTGTNYLAGLNPNDIESVDVLRDASAAAIYGSRAANGVIMITTKKGRNGDPRFMLTGYGGLTQRPELREVTLGRTEREQKMRILKNQLSSNDFRNLPFMLTDSLNPAFNGNTDWQDLFYQKGKIKSADLSVSGGSAISSYRFSGNYYDEAGIIKATGFKRYTGRLNLSSKAINERLTINPIVAYSYNKRARGSGSDVSPIALSAGSMPSSLFNLSDAKKTYLLGTYNSSLDNNESSNLNTNLNLIFNIAPGLTFTSQSAYIKDMANRAYNRPSALMSGAGNYSSAYSYENSQVRISNFLTYIKQFGKHSLNVLLGQEAEKNKMQNVSAWGSQGVSDQIQVVTGFLQNNIGANSDLK
;
A
#
# COMPACT_ATOMS: atom_id res chain seq x y z
N MET A 1 -2.70 -28.15 -5.26
CA MET A 1 -3.72 -27.58 -4.36
C MET A 1 -3.64 -26.07 -4.51
N ALA A 2 -4.62 -25.42 -5.12
CA ALA A 2 -4.60 -23.97 -5.31
C ALA A 2 -6.03 -23.43 -5.39
N VAL A 3 -6.24 -22.24 -4.84
CA VAL A 3 -7.35 -21.38 -5.26
C VAL A 3 -7.20 -21.18 -6.77
N ARG A 4 -8.28 -21.26 -7.55
CA ARG A 4 -8.20 -20.98 -8.99
C ARG A 4 -7.89 -19.49 -9.13
N GLY A 5 -6.66 -19.15 -9.52
CA GLY A 5 -6.22 -17.77 -9.58
C GLY A 5 -4.89 -17.55 -8.88
N THR A 6 -4.33 -16.37 -9.05
CA THR A 6 -3.06 -15.98 -8.45
C THR A 6 -3.33 -15.43 -7.05
N SER A 7 -2.86 -16.12 -6.00
CA SER A 7 -2.78 -15.53 -4.65
C SER A 7 -1.60 -14.57 -4.50
N ALA A 8 -0.88 -14.31 -5.58
CA ALA A 8 0.23 -13.36 -5.60
C ALA A 8 -0.34 -11.94 -5.52
N VAL A 9 -0.06 -11.27 -4.40
CA VAL A 9 -0.10 -9.80 -4.38
C VAL A 9 0.93 -9.35 -5.43
N SER A 10 0.53 -8.61 -6.46
CA SER A 10 1.50 -8.13 -7.45
C SER A 10 2.62 -7.38 -6.74
N LEU A 11 3.85 -7.80 -7.00
CA LEU A 11 5.07 -7.23 -6.44
C LEU A 11 5.77 -6.29 -7.44
N ASN A 12 5.28 -6.17 -8.69
CA ASN A 12 6.01 -5.54 -9.79
C ASN A 12 5.19 -4.52 -10.60
N TYR A 13 5.92 -3.55 -11.15
CA TYR A 13 5.49 -2.27 -11.72
C TYR A 13 5.21 -2.28 -13.25
N SER A 14 5.01 -3.45 -13.88
CA SER A 14 4.91 -3.54 -15.36
C SER A 14 3.47 -3.64 -15.87
N ASN A 15 3.21 -3.06 -17.04
CA ASN A 15 1.97 -3.12 -17.83
C ASN A 15 1.43 -4.55 -18.11
N ASP A 16 2.20 -5.60 -17.81
CA ASP A 16 1.77 -7.00 -17.89
C ASP A 16 0.77 -7.40 -16.79
N ASP A 17 0.50 -6.53 -15.80
CA ASP A 17 -0.41 -6.79 -14.68
C ASP A 17 -1.90 -6.79 -15.05
N TYR A 18 -2.27 -6.43 -16.28
CA TYR A 18 -3.66 -6.57 -16.74
C TYR A 18 -4.16 -8.02 -16.61
N TYR A 19 -3.28 -9.02 -16.77
CA TYR A 19 -3.63 -10.44 -16.64
C TYR A 19 -3.71 -10.93 -15.19
N ASN A 20 -2.96 -10.33 -14.25
CA ASN A 20 -2.99 -10.71 -12.83
C ASN A 20 -4.19 -10.11 -12.08
N VAL A 21 -4.68 -8.94 -12.50
CA VAL A 21 -5.91 -8.33 -11.95
C VAL A 21 -7.14 -9.21 -12.24
N ILE A 22 -7.13 -9.96 -13.36
CA ILE A 22 -8.20 -10.88 -13.78
C ILE A 22 -8.21 -12.19 -12.97
N SER A 23 -7.15 -12.51 -12.20
CA SER A 23 -7.00 -13.77 -11.47
C SER A 23 -6.95 -13.66 -9.94
N ASN A 24 -7.20 -12.47 -9.35
CA ASN A 24 -7.25 -12.31 -7.90
C ASN A 24 -8.55 -12.90 -7.30
N PRO A 25 -8.50 -13.51 -6.09
CA PRO A 25 -9.71 -13.92 -5.39
C PRO A 25 -10.52 -12.71 -4.93
N LEU A 26 -11.83 -12.89 -4.82
CA LEU A 26 -12.70 -11.87 -4.24
C LEU A 26 -12.52 -11.83 -2.73
N TYR A 27 -12.14 -10.69 -2.18
CA TYR A 27 -12.15 -10.48 -0.73
C TYR A 27 -13.54 -10.02 -0.28
N VAL A 28 -14.08 -10.65 0.75
CA VAL A 28 -15.36 -10.27 1.35
C VAL A 28 -15.12 -10.00 2.83
N ILE A 29 -15.43 -8.80 3.31
CA ILE A 29 -15.27 -8.43 4.72
C ILE A 29 -16.64 -8.15 5.30
N ASP A 30 -17.02 -8.91 6.34
CA ASP A 30 -18.34 -8.85 6.98
C ASP A 30 -19.52 -8.89 5.98
N GLY A 31 -19.39 -9.75 4.96
CA GLY A 31 -20.39 -9.93 3.91
C GLY A 31 -20.30 -8.93 2.75
N VAL A 32 -19.45 -7.91 2.82
CA VAL A 32 -19.27 -6.92 1.76
C VAL A 32 -18.10 -7.30 0.85
N PRO A 33 -18.33 -7.55 -0.45
CA PRO A 33 -17.27 -7.69 -1.44
C PRO A 33 -16.43 -6.41 -1.52
N GLN A 34 -15.11 -6.57 -1.42
CA GLN A 34 -14.16 -5.48 -1.54
C GLN A 34 -13.75 -5.28 -2.99
N PRO A 35 -13.42 -4.04 -3.41
CA PRO A 35 -12.85 -3.78 -4.72
C PRO A 35 -11.63 -4.67 -4.97
N THR A 36 -11.59 -5.31 -6.14
CA THR A 36 -10.47 -6.17 -6.58
C THR A 36 -9.33 -5.38 -7.20
N GLU A 37 -9.55 -4.10 -7.50
CA GLU A 37 -8.54 -3.22 -8.07
C GLU A 37 -7.55 -2.76 -7.00
N GLN A 38 -6.25 -2.85 -7.32
CA GLN A 38 -5.22 -2.25 -6.49
C GLN A 38 -5.34 -0.73 -6.58
N PHE A 39 -5.08 -0.03 -5.47
CA PHE A 39 -5.04 1.43 -5.43
C PHE A 39 -3.73 1.91 -6.08
N VAL A 40 -3.58 1.74 -7.39
CA VAL A 40 -2.40 2.16 -8.14
C VAL A 40 -2.81 3.20 -9.15
N GLY A 41 -2.67 4.46 -8.76
CA GLY A 41 -2.58 5.53 -9.75
C GLY A 41 -1.27 5.44 -10.54
N PRO A 42 -1.25 5.81 -11.83
CA PRO A 42 0.00 5.96 -12.56
C PRO A 42 0.96 6.90 -11.79
N ASN A 43 2.23 6.49 -11.66
CA ASN A 43 3.26 7.23 -10.92
C ASN A 43 2.97 7.44 -9.41
N THR A 44 2.20 6.55 -8.77
CA THR A 44 1.95 6.61 -7.30
C THR A 44 2.73 5.57 -6.48
N GLY A 45 3.30 4.54 -7.13
CA GLY A 45 4.15 3.54 -6.49
C GLY A 45 3.48 2.27 -6.03
N THR A 46 4.09 1.62 -5.03
CA THR A 46 3.59 0.38 -4.40
C THR A 46 2.11 0.57 -4.06
N GLY A 47 1.26 -0.07 -4.88
CA GLY A 47 -0.17 -0.08 -4.67
C GLY A 47 -0.46 -0.53 -3.26
N THR A 48 -1.32 0.20 -2.57
CA THR A 48 -1.96 -0.38 -1.40
C THR A 48 -3.06 -1.30 -1.91
N ASN A 49 -3.12 -2.52 -1.39
CA ASN A 49 -4.31 -3.33 -1.56
C ASN A 49 -5.33 -2.97 -0.47
N TYR A 50 -6.58 -3.38 -0.67
CA TYR A 50 -7.66 -3.13 0.28
C TYR A 50 -7.33 -3.66 1.70
N LEU A 51 -6.63 -4.79 1.76
CA LEU A 51 -6.24 -5.43 3.02
C LEU A 51 -5.21 -4.63 3.83
N ALA A 52 -4.44 -3.74 3.20
CA ALA A 52 -3.47 -2.91 3.91
C ALA A 52 -4.14 -2.02 4.96
N GLY A 53 -5.41 -1.65 4.77
CA GLY A 53 -6.20 -0.91 5.75
C GLY A 53 -6.79 -1.75 6.89
N LEU A 54 -6.76 -3.08 6.80
CA LEU A 54 -7.35 -3.95 7.81
C LEU A 54 -6.36 -4.27 8.94
N ASN A 55 -6.79 -4.02 10.17
CA ASN A 55 -6.05 -4.40 11.37
C ASN A 55 -6.19 -5.91 11.64
N PRO A 56 -5.09 -6.70 11.68
CA PRO A 56 -5.16 -8.13 11.97
C PRO A 56 -5.79 -8.45 13.33
N ASN A 57 -5.64 -7.57 14.33
CA ASN A 57 -6.22 -7.78 15.66
C ASN A 57 -7.76 -7.74 15.67
N ASP A 58 -8.38 -7.19 14.62
CA ASP A 58 -9.83 -7.14 14.48
C ASP A 58 -10.41 -8.34 13.71
N ILE A 59 -9.56 -9.19 13.14
CA ILE A 59 -9.99 -10.42 12.45
C ILE A 59 -10.41 -11.46 13.47
N GLU A 60 -11.60 -12.01 13.30
CA GLU A 60 -12.11 -13.16 14.06
C GLU A 60 -11.83 -14.47 13.32
N SER A 61 -12.15 -14.53 12.02
CA SER A 61 -11.89 -15.69 11.17
C SER A 61 -11.57 -15.29 9.73
N VAL A 62 -10.88 -16.20 9.04
CA VAL A 62 -10.62 -16.13 7.59
C VAL A 62 -11.04 -17.46 6.98
N ASP A 63 -12.09 -17.43 6.18
CA ASP A 63 -12.64 -18.59 5.48
C ASP A 63 -12.33 -18.50 3.98
N VAL A 64 -11.91 -19.61 3.37
CA VAL A 64 -11.52 -19.64 1.94
C VAL A 64 -12.48 -20.54 1.17
N LEU A 65 -13.34 -19.94 0.35
CA LEU A 65 -14.31 -20.64 -0.50
C LEU A 65 -13.64 -20.99 -1.84
N ARG A 66 -13.43 -22.28 -2.06
CA ARG A 66 -12.65 -22.81 -3.20
C ARG A 66 -13.52 -23.36 -4.33
N ASP A 67 -14.71 -23.85 -3.99
CA ASP A 67 -15.59 -24.51 -4.93
C ASP A 67 -16.60 -23.53 -5.52
N ALA A 68 -16.84 -23.66 -6.83
CA ALA A 68 -17.72 -22.78 -7.59
C ALA A 68 -19.17 -22.75 -7.03
N SER A 69 -19.64 -23.85 -6.42
CA SER A 69 -20.96 -23.93 -5.80
C SER A 69 -21.08 -23.10 -4.51
N ALA A 70 -20.02 -23.04 -3.70
CA ALA A 70 -19.97 -22.22 -2.49
C ALA A 70 -19.75 -20.73 -2.81
N ALA A 71 -19.06 -20.45 -3.92
CA ALA A 71 -18.75 -19.10 -4.39
C ALA A 71 -19.88 -18.46 -5.22
N ALA A 72 -20.83 -19.26 -5.74
CA ALA A 72 -21.89 -18.83 -6.66
C ALA A 72 -22.74 -17.65 -6.15
N ILE A 73 -22.88 -17.50 -4.82
CA ILE A 73 -23.61 -16.37 -4.20
C ILE A 73 -22.98 -15.02 -4.56
N TYR A 74 -21.66 -14.96 -4.78
CA TYR A 74 -20.94 -13.73 -5.13
C TYR A 74 -20.80 -13.51 -6.65
N GLY A 75 -21.48 -14.33 -7.47
CA GLY A 75 -21.56 -14.17 -8.91
C GLY A 75 -20.23 -14.35 -9.65
N SER A 76 -20.08 -13.67 -10.79
CA SER A 76 -18.91 -13.81 -11.68
C SER A 76 -17.58 -13.39 -11.03
N ARG A 77 -17.61 -12.50 -10.02
CA ARG A 77 -16.42 -12.06 -9.28
C ARG A 77 -15.81 -13.18 -8.43
N ALA A 78 -16.61 -14.19 -8.12
CA ALA A 78 -16.21 -15.35 -7.33
C ALA A 78 -15.55 -16.46 -8.17
N ALA A 79 -15.41 -16.27 -9.49
CA ALA A 79 -14.84 -17.25 -10.40
C ALA A 79 -13.41 -17.69 -10.01
N ASN A 80 -12.66 -16.79 -9.35
CA ASN A 80 -11.32 -17.03 -8.85
C ASN A 80 -11.28 -17.43 -7.35
N GLY A 81 -12.42 -17.83 -6.78
CA GLY A 81 -12.57 -18.12 -5.36
C GLY A 81 -12.80 -16.87 -4.51
N VAL A 82 -13.17 -17.10 -3.25
CA VAL A 82 -13.53 -16.04 -2.28
C VAL A 82 -12.75 -16.22 -0.99
N ILE A 83 -12.16 -15.14 -0.49
CA ILE A 83 -11.57 -15.06 0.85
C ILE A 83 -12.50 -14.22 1.71
N MET A 84 -13.24 -14.87 2.60
CA MET A 84 -14.17 -14.25 3.52
C MET A 84 -13.48 -13.96 4.85
N ILE A 85 -13.52 -12.71 5.28
CA ILE A 85 -12.96 -12.24 6.52
C ILE A 85 -14.12 -11.80 7.41
N THR A 86 -14.22 -12.40 8.59
CA THR A 86 -15.18 -11.99 9.61
C THR A 86 -14.44 -11.21 10.69
N THR A 87 -14.98 -10.05 11.08
CA THR A 87 -14.38 -9.23 12.13
C THR A 87 -15.02 -9.45 13.49
N LYS A 88 -14.22 -9.27 14.54
CA LYS A 88 -14.65 -9.43 15.93
C LYS A 88 -15.82 -8.48 16.21
N LYS A 89 -16.87 -9.02 16.84
CA LYS A 89 -18.07 -8.28 17.24
C LYS A 89 -18.09 -7.98 18.74
N GLY A 90 -19.05 -7.16 19.16
CA GLY A 90 -19.36 -6.96 20.57
C GLY A 90 -19.78 -8.27 21.23
N ARG A 91 -19.49 -8.39 22.53
CA ARG A 91 -19.86 -9.56 23.34
C ARG A 91 -20.79 -9.11 24.45
N ASN A 92 -21.74 -9.97 24.81
CA ASN A 92 -22.60 -9.75 25.96
C ASN A 92 -21.76 -9.79 27.26
N GLY A 93 -22.10 -8.93 28.21
CA GLY A 93 -21.40 -8.76 29.49
C GLY A 93 -20.71 -7.40 29.65
N ASP A 94 -20.01 -7.29 30.77
CA ASP A 94 -19.37 -6.05 31.21
C ASP A 94 -18.36 -5.51 30.18
N PRO A 95 -18.17 -4.19 30.12
CA PRO A 95 -17.17 -3.57 29.24
C PRO A 95 -15.78 -4.17 29.45
N ARG A 96 -15.19 -4.70 28.37
CA ARG A 96 -13.82 -5.20 28.33
C ARG A 96 -12.94 -4.26 27.53
N PHE A 97 -11.85 -3.84 28.16
CA PHE A 97 -10.79 -3.04 27.55
C PHE A 97 -9.60 -3.95 27.26
N MET A 98 -9.07 -3.88 26.04
CA MET A 98 -7.88 -4.64 25.65
C MET A 98 -6.88 -3.69 25.01
N LEU A 99 -5.67 -3.65 25.57
CA LEU A 99 -4.52 -2.95 25.02
C LEU A 99 -3.50 -4.01 24.59
N THR A 100 -3.14 -4.03 23.31
CA THR A 100 -2.12 -4.94 22.76
C THR A 100 -1.04 -4.10 22.10
N GLY A 101 0.22 -4.43 22.35
CA GLY A 101 1.34 -3.79 21.68
C GLY A 101 2.42 -4.79 21.34
N TYR A 102 3.10 -4.58 20.24
CA TYR A 102 4.29 -5.34 19.89
C TYR A 102 5.33 -4.46 19.19
N GLY A 103 6.58 -4.89 19.25
CA GLY A 103 7.69 -4.29 18.55
C GLY A 103 8.49 -5.36 17.81
N GLY A 104 9.15 -4.95 16.73
CA GLY A 104 9.97 -5.83 15.90
C GLY A 104 11.20 -5.12 15.35
N LEU A 105 12.22 -5.90 15.02
CA LEU A 105 13.42 -5.44 14.34
C LEU A 105 13.62 -6.26 13.08
N THR A 106 13.74 -5.57 11.95
CA THR A 106 14.03 -6.20 10.66
C THR A 106 15.50 -5.98 10.34
N GLN A 107 16.25 -7.06 10.23
CA GLN A 107 17.67 -6.98 9.87
C GLN A 107 17.82 -6.74 8.36
N ARG A 108 18.86 -6.01 7.99
CA ARG A 108 19.23 -5.87 6.57
C ARG A 108 19.71 -7.22 6.04
N PRO A 109 19.53 -7.49 4.73
CA PRO A 109 20.07 -8.69 4.11
C PRO A 109 21.61 -8.68 4.12
N GLU A 110 22.20 -9.85 3.93
CA GLU A 110 23.60 -9.98 3.59
C GLU A 110 23.86 -9.32 2.23
N LEU A 111 24.82 -8.40 2.19
CA LEU A 111 25.15 -7.64 0.99
C LEU A 111 26.13 -8.45 0.14
N ARG A 112 26.02 -8.32 -1.19
CA ARG A 112 26.93 -9.02 -2.09
C ARG A 112 28.32 -8.42 -2.00
N GLU A 113 29.34 -9.25 -2.13
CA GLU A 113 30.68 -8.75 -2.35
C GLU A 113 30.75 -7.97 -3.66
N VAL A 114 31.29 -6.75 -3.60
CA VAL A 114 31.50 -5.89 -4.77
C VAL A 114 32.99 -5.63 -4.94
N THR A 115 33.46 -5.77 -6.18
CA THR A 115 34.83 -5.40 -6.58
C THR A 115 34.95 -3.88 -6.75
N LEU A 116 34.81 -3.17 -5.63
CA LEU A 116 35.02 -1.72 -5.52
C LEU A 116 36.19 -1.40 -4.58
N GLY A 117 36.54 -0.12 -4.48
CA GLY A 117 37.62 0.33 -3.59
C GLY A 117 38.99 -0.10 -4.11
N ARG A 118 39.81 -0.69 -3.25
CA ARG A 118 41.20 -1.04 -3.58
C ARG A 118 41.32 -1.99 -4.78
N THR A 119 40.53 -3.04 -4.83
CA THR A 119 40.59 -4.07 -5.88
C THR A 119 40.28 -3.48 -7.26
N GLU A 120 39.26 -2.62 -7.35
CA GLU A 120 38.92 -1.90 -8.58
C GLU A 120 40.09 -1.04 -9.07
N ARG A 121 40.72 -0.30 -8.15
CA ARG A 121 41.87 0.56 -8.48
C ARG A 121 43.07 -0.23 -8.96
N GLU A 122 43.41 -1.32 -8.28
CA GLU A 122 44.53 -2.18 -8.67
C GLU A 122 44.31 -2.77 -10.07
N GLN A 123 43.09 -3.22 -10.37
CA GLN A 123 42.73 -3.71 -11.71
C GLN A 123 42.83 -2.61 -12.77
N LYS A 124 42.28 -1.42 -12.51
CA LYS A 124 42.37 -0.26 -13.43
C LYS A 124 43.83 0.16 -13.66
N MET A 125 44.63 0.28 -12.61
CA MET A 125 46.05 0.64 -12.71
C MET A 125 46.87 -0.42 -13.44
N ARG A 126 46.55 -1.70 -13.26
CA ARG A 126 47.17 -2.79 -14.02
C ARG A 126 46.90 -2.66 -15.51
N ILE A 127 45.65 -2.37 -15.90
CA ILE A 127 45.28 -2.15 -17.31
C ILE A 127 46.03 -0.93 -17.87
N LEU A 128 46.02 0.20 -17.15
CA LEU A 128 46.70 1.43 -17.58
C LEU A 128 48.21 1.23 -17.76
N LYS A 129 48.87 0.52 -16.82
CA LYS A 129 50.31 0.21 -16.93
C LYS A 129 50.64 -0.69 -18.12
N ASN A 130 49.74 -1.59 -18.50
CA ASN A 130 49.94 -2.50 -19.62
C ASN A 130 49.64 -1.86 -20.98
N GLN A 131 48.76 -0.85 -21.03
CA GLN A 131 48.28 -0.24 -22.28
C GLN A 131 48.95 1.09 -22.63
N LEU A 132 49.48 1.82 -21.65
CA LEU A 132 50.07 3.15 -21.86
C LEU A 132 51.58 3.11 -22.03
N SER A 133 52.10 3.97 -22.90
CA SER A 133 53.54 4.23 -22.98
C SER A 133 54.04 4.92 -21.70
N SER A 134 55.34 4.87 -21.43
CA SER A 134 55.93 5.55 -20.26
C SER A 134 55.71 7.07 -20.27
N ASN A 135 55.54 7.68 -21.45
CA ASN A 135 55.26 9.11 -21.57
C ASN A 135 53.78 9.42 -21.25
N ASP A 136 52.85 8.61 -21.77
CA ASP A 136 51.42 8.79 -21.50
C ASP A 136 51.06 8.53 -20.03
N PHE A 137 51.77 7.59 -19.39
CA PHE A 137 51.59 7.30 -17.97
C PHE A 137 51.93 8.51 -17.08
N ARG A 138 52.92 9.33 -17.46
CA ARG A 138 53.30 10.56 -16.73
C ARG A 138 52.25 11.67 -16.85
N ASN A 139 51.44 11.63 -17.90
CA ASN A 139 50.38 12.59 -18.16
C ASN A 139 49.03 12.18 -17.56
N LEU A 140 48.97 11.07 -16.81
CA LEU A 140 47.74 10.66 -16.14
C LEU A 140 47.31 11.70 -15.09
N PRO A 141 46.00 11.95 -14.95
CA PRO A 141 45.47 12.86 -13.94
C PRO A 141 45.95 12.53 -12.53
N PHE A 142 46.20 13.57 -11.73
CA PHE A 142 46.65 13.45 -10.33
C PHE A 142 45.76 12.53 -9.47
N MET A 143 44.46 12.47 -9.77
CA MET A 143 43.51 11.57 -9.10
C MET A 143 43.78 10.08 -9.30
N LEU A 144 44.64 9.68 -10.26
CA LEU A 144 45.02 8.30 -10.56
C LEU A 144 46.47 7.98 -10.19
N THR A 145 47.28 9.01 -9.91
CA THR A 145 48.74 8.87 -9.74
C THR A 145 49.23 9.21 -8.35
N ASP A 146 48.48 10.02 -7.59
CA ASP A 146 48.80 10.34 -6.20
C ASP A 146 48.09 9.40 -5.22
N SER A 147 48.89 8.56 -4.54
CA SER A 147 48.41 7.66 -3.49
C SER A 147 47.95 8.37 -2.22
N LEU A 148 48.24 9.66 -2.03
CA LEU A 148 47.77 10.44 -0.88
C LEU A 148 46.49 11.21 -1.20
N ASN A 149 46.06 11.25 -2.46
CA ASN A 149 44.84 11.92 -2.86
C ASN A 149 43.62 11.22 -2.22
N PRO A 150 42.77 11.94 -1.47
CA PRO A 150 41.57 11.36 -0.88
C PRO A 150 40.63 10.71 -1.92
N ALA A 151 40.57 11.25 -3.14
CA ALA A 151 39.80 10.66 -4.24
C ALA A 151 40.42 9.33 -4.71
N PHE A 152 41.74 9.23 -4.73
CA PHE A 152 42.43 7.98 -5.06
C PHE A 152 42.21 6.92 -3.99
N ASN A 153 42.02 7.30 -2.71
CA ASN A 153 41.80 6.36 -1.61
C ASN A 153 40.32 6.10 -1.26
N GLY A 154 39.37 6.70 -1.99
CA GLY A 154 37.94 6.53 -1.73
C GLY A 154 37.50 5.06 -1.67
N ASN A 155 36.72 4.69 -0.66
CA ASN A 155 36.13 3.37 -0.50
C ASN A 155 34.71 3.50 0.04
N THR A 156 33.76 3.78 -0.87
CA THR A 156 32.35 3.92 -0.51
C THR A 156 31.65 2.58 -0.70
N ASP A 157 31.10 2.02 0.39
CA ASP A 157 30.17 0.91 0.27
C ASP A 157 28.80 1.44 -0.16
N TRP A 158 28.56 1.42 -1.47
CA TRP A 158 27.31 1.89 -2.05
C TRP A 158 26.11 1.07 -1.60
N GLN A 159 26.26 -0.22 -1.33
CA GLN A 159 25.13 -1.05 -0.91
C GLN A 159 24.74 -0.70 0.51
N ASP A 160 25.70 -0.72 1.44
CA ASP A 160 25.49 -0.42 2.87
C ASP A 160 24.82 0.94 3.08
N LEU A 161 25.20 1.92 2.26
CA LEU A 161 24.68 3.28 2.29
C LEU A 161 23.15 3.31 2.29
N PHE A 162 22.48 2.51 1.47
CA PHE A 162 21.01 2.51 1.34
C PHE A 162 20.29 1.76 2.44
N TYR A 163 20.96 0.84 3.15
CA TYR A 163 20.29 -0.02 4.12
C TYR A 163 20.34 0.55 5.56
N GLN A 164 19.34 0.16 6.33
CA GLN A 164 19.23 0.40 7.76
C GLN A 164 18.53 -0.78 8.44
N LYS A 165 18.59 -0.86 9.76
CA LYS A 165 17.73 -1.79 10.51
C LYS A 165 16.31 -1.23 10.52
N GLY A 166 15.35 -2.03 10.06
CA GLY A 166 13.93 -1.70 10.13
C GLY A 166 13.43 -1.84 11.57
N LYS A 167 12.50 -0.98 11.97
CA LYS A 167 11.85 -1.01 13.28
C LYS A 167 10.35 -1.05 13.07
N ILE A 168 9.69 -2.00 13.72
CA ILE A 168 8.24 -2.15 13.69
C ILE A 168 7.72 -1.85 15.08
N LYS A 169 6.63 -1.10 15.17
CA LYS A 169 5.85 -0.90 16.40
C LYS A 169 4.37 -0.88 16.07
N SER A 170 3.58 -1.49 16.93
CA SER A 170 2.13 -1.43 16.86
C SER A 170 1.52 -1.28 18.24
N ALA A 171 0.45 -0.50 18.31
CA ALA A 171 -0.40 -0.35 19.48
C ALA A 171 -1.86 -0.46 19.06
N ASP A 172 -2.59 -1.34 19.70
CA ASP A 172 -3.99 -1.65 19.47
C ASP A 172 -4.77 -1.43 20.76
N LEU A 173 -5.84 -0.65 20.68
CA LEU A 173 -6.80 -0.47 21.75
C LEU A 173 -8.16 -0.93 21.27
N SER A 174 -8.85 -1.76 22.05
CA SER A 174 -10.24 -2.07 21.79
C SER A 174 -11.09 -2.11 23.04
N VAL A 175 -12.35 -1.73 22.87
CA VAL A 175 -13.39 -1.77 23.90
C VAL A 175 -14.57 -2.54 23.35
N SER A 176 -15.06 -3.51 24.09
CA SER A 176 -16.26 -4.27 23.70
C SER A 176 -17.12 -4.59 24.90
N GLY A 177 -18.44 -4.60 24.72
CA GLY A 177 -19.38 -4.98 25.75
C GLY A 177 -20.80 -5.00 25.18
N GLY A 178 -21.77 -5.29 26.03
CA GLY A 178 -23.16 -5.32 25.60
C GLY A 178 -24.08 -6.09 26.53
N SER A 179 -25.35 -6.06 26.19
CA SER A 179 -26.41 -6.90 26.75
C SER A 179 -26.87 -7.93 25.71
N ALA A 180 -27.91 -8.70 26.03
CA ALA A 180 -28.58 -9.58 25.07
C ALA A 180 -29.29 -8.81 23.92
N ILE A 181 -29.58 -7.52 24.12
CA ILE A 181 -30.31 -6.67 23.17
C ILE A 181 -29.34 -5.87 22.32
N SER A 182 -28.28 -5.30 22.90
CA SER A 182 -27.34 -4.44 22.18
C SER A 182 -25.90 -4.75 22.56
N SER A 183 -25.03 -4.85 21.57
CA SER A 183 -23.60 -5.06 21.76
C SER A 183 -22.79 -4.12 20.88
N TYR A 184 -21.61 -3.76 21.36
CA TYR A 184 -20.71 -2.86 20.68
C TYR A 184 -19.27 -3.35 20.77
N ARG A 185 -18.49 -3.02 19.75
CA ARG A 185 -17.04 -3.09 19.78
C ARG A 185 -16.47 -1.90 19.03
N PHE A 186 -15.55 -1.21 19.68
CA PHE A 186 -14.72 -0.18 19.08
C PHE A 186 -13.26 -0.66 19.12
N SER A 187 -12.52 -0.45 18.04
CA SER A 187 -11.08 -0.69 18.00
C SER A 187 -10.36 0.46 17.30
N GLY A 188 -9.13 0.71 17.73
CA GLY A 188 -8.20 1.64 17.13
C GLY A 188 -6.81 1.03 17.10
N ASN A 189 -6.10 1.21 15.99
CA ASN A 189 -4.72 0.73 15.85
C ASN A 189 -3.82 1.82 15.27
N TYR A 190 -2.61 1.88 15.81
CA TYR A 190 -1.48 2.57 15.23
C TYR A 190 -0.40 1.54 14.88
N TYR A 191 0.08 1.60 13.66
CA TYR A 191 1.18 0.77 13.14
C TYR A 191 2.21 1.67 12.47
N ASP A 192 3.48 1.45 12.75
CA ASP A 192 4.60 2.17 12.15
C ASP A 192 5.76 1.21 11.93
N GLU A 193 6.14 1.09 10.67
CA GLU A 193 7.22 0.25 10.18
C GLU A 193 8.20 1.09 9.38
N ALA A 194 9.43 1.20 9.89
CA ALA A 194 10.56 1.70 9.12
C ALA A 194 11.10 0.56 8.25
N GLY A 195 11.22 0.81 6.95
CA GLY A 195 11.78 -0.19 6.03
C GLY A 195 13.29 -0.36 6.20
N ILE A 196 13.81 -1.48 5.70
CA ILE A 196 15.24 -1.77 5.69
C ILE A 196 16.04 -0.87 4.73
N ILE A 197 15.36 -0.18 3.81
CA ILE A 197 15.97 0.83 2.95
C ILE A 197 15.68 2.20 3.56
N LYS A 198 16.69 3.08 3.62
CA LYS A 198 16.53 4.44 4.15
C LYS A 198 15.44 5.20 3.40
N ALA A 199 14.75 6.07 4.14
CA ALA A 199 13.59 6.83 3.66
C ALA A 199 12.43 5.96 3.11
N THR A 200 12.40 4.65 3.38
CA THR A 200 11.22 3.80 3.16
C THR A 200 10.49 3.50 4.47
N GLY A 201 9.18 3.32 4.39
CA GLY A 201 8.38 2.96 5.57
C GLY A 201 6.88 3.04 5.32
N PHE A 202 6.13 2.53 6.30
CA PHE A 202 4.68 2.45 6.27
C PHE A 202 4.10 2.82 7.64
N LYS A 203 3.16 3.76 7.66
CA LYS A 203 2.37 4.10 8.84
C LYS A 203 0.91 3.87 8.55
N ARG A 204 0.19 3.28 9.49
CA ARG A 204 -1.24 3.03 9.39
C ARG A 204 -1.94 3.40 10.68
N TYR A 205 -3.07 4.06 10.51
CA TYR A 205 -4.03 4.37 11.56
C TYR A 205 -5.35 3.74 11.15
N THR A 206 -5.94 2.91 12.00
CA THR A 206 -7.25 2.33 11.74
C THR A 206 -8.20 2.61 12.89
N GLY A 207 -9.47 2.79 12.57
CA GLY A 207 -10.57 2.79 13.52
C GLY A 207 -11.68 1.88 13.01
N ARG A 208 -12.27 1.08 13.89
CA ARG A 208 -13.44 0.25 13.56
C ARG A 208 -14.48 0.33 14.65
N LEU A 209 -15.73 0.44 14.24
CA LEU A 209 -16.92 0.38 15.07
C LEU A 209 -17.82 -0.74 14.54
N ASN A 210 -18.17 -1.67 15.41
CA ASN A 210 -19.16 -2.71 15.16
C ASN A 210 -20.26 -2.57 16.21
N LEU A 211 -21.51 -2.35 15.78
CA LEU A 211 -22.67 -2.37 16.66
C LEU A 211 -23.62 -3.48 16.22
N SER A 212 -24.37 -4.04 17.17
CA SER A 212 -25.48 -4.94 16.88
C SER A 212 -26.57 -4.69 17.91
N SER A 213 -27.76 -4.31 17.45
CA SER A 213 -28.92 -4.07 18.30
C SER A 213 -30.15 -4.81 17.82
N LYS A 214 -30.92 -5.38 18.74
CA LYS A 214 -32.23 -5.97 18.50
C LYS A 214 -33.32 -4.95 18.82
N ALA A 215 -34.30 -4.83 17.93
CA ALA A 215 -35.44 -3.92 18.02
C ALA A 215 -36.74 -4.66 17.63
N ILE A 216 -37.90 -4.02 17.85
CA ILE A 216 -39.23 -4.55 17.50
C ILE A 216 -39.44 -5.95 18.09
N ASN A 217 -39.39 -6.07 19.43
CA ASN A 217 -39.51 -7.35 20.14
C ASN A 217 -38.56 -8.43 19.59
N GLU A 218 -37.30 -8.05 19.37
CA GLU A 218 -36.23 -8.91 18.82
C GLU A 218 -36.43 -9.39 17.38
N ARG A 219 -37.45 -8.91 16.67
CA ARG A 219 -37.67 -9.27 15.26
C ARG A 219 -36.74 -8.55 14.30
N LEU A 220 -36.25 -7.37 14.65
CA LEU A 220 -35.32 -6.59 13.82
C LEU A 220 -33.93 -6.59 14.46
N THR A 221 -32.91 -7.02 13.73
CA THR A 221 -31.50 -6.86 14.12
C THR A 221 -30.85 -5.82 13.23
N ILE A 222 -30.21 -4.82 13.82
CA ILE A 222 -29.57 -3.68 13.16
C ILE A 222 -28.07 -3.78 13.45
N ASN A 223 -27.24 -3.94 12.42
CA ASN A 223 -25.81 -4.23 12.53
C ASN A 223 -24.99 -3.24 11.68
N PRO A 224 -24.78 -2.00 12.14
CA PRO A 224 -23.91 -1.06 11.45
C PRO A 224 -22.45 -1.35 11.79
N ILE A 225 -21.61 -1.28 10.76
CA ILE A 225 -20.16 -1.43 10.82
C ILE A 225 -19.57 -0.21 10.14
N VAL A 226 -18.62 0.45 10.79
CA VAL A 226 -17.87 1.56 10.21
C VAL A 226 -16.39 1.26 10.42
N ALA A 227 -15.62 1.22 9.35
CA ALA A 227 -14.19 1.05 9.37
C ALA A 227 -13.53 2.18 8.60
N TYR A 228 -12.50 2.77 9.18
CA TYR A 228 -11.68 3.80 8.55
C TYR A 228 -10.21 3.41 8.67
N SER A 229 -9.46 3.58 7.60
CA SER A 229 -8.01 3.46 7.62
C SER A 229 -7.36 4.65 6.92
N TYR A 230 -6.23 5.07 7.45
CA TYR A 230 -5.40 6.11 6.88
C TYR A 230 -3.94 5.67 6.91
N ASN A 231 -3.31 5.67 5.75
CA ASN A 231 -1.97 5.14 5.54
C ASN A 231 -1.06 6.23 5.00
N LYS A 232 0.18 6.29 5.53
CA LYS A 232 1.27 7.08 4.97
C LYS A 232 2.39 6.16 4.53
N ARG A 233 2.98 6.45 3.37
CA ARG A 233 4.03 5.65 2.76
C ARG A 233 5.24 6.52 2.48
N ALA A 234 6.41 6.00 2.80
CA ALA A 234 7.69 6.57 2.40
C ALA A 234 8.36 5.59 1.42
N ARG A 235 8.90 6.12 0.32
CA ARG A 235 9.34 5.32 -0.85
C ARG A 235 10.83 5.47 -1.19
N GLY A 236 11.65 5.91 -0.24
CA GLY A 236 13.07 6.14 -0.48
C GLY A 236 13.26 7.38 -1.33
N SER A 237 13.97 7.25 -2.45
CA SER A 237 14.23 8.34 -3.41
C SER A 237 13.01 8.84 -4.19
N GLY A 238 11.83 8.22 -3.98
CA GLY A 238 10.57 8.58 -4.66
C GLY A 238 10.48 8.10 -6.12
N SER A 239 11.50 7.40 -6.62
CA SER A 239 11.50 6.78 -7.94
C SER A 239 10.44 5.69 -8.06
N ASP A 240 9.83 5.59 -9.24
CA ASP A 240 8.81 4.60 -9.54
C ASP A 240 9.35 3.19 -9.82
N VAL A 241 10.65 3.07 -10.09
CA VAL A 241 11.27 1.78 -10.47
C VAL A 241 11.99 1.12 -9.29
N SER A 242 12.66 1.90 -8.43
CA SER A 242 13.45 1.35 -7.33
C SER A 242 13.58 2.36 -6.18
N PRO A 243 13.39 1.93 -4.92
CA PRO A 243 13.69 2.78 -3.76
C PRO A 243 15.20 3.10 -3.67
N ILE A 244 16.05 2.27 -4.30
CA ILE A 244 17.50 2.46 -4.42
C ILE A 244 17.82 3.14 -5.75
N ALA A 245 18.45 4.31 -5.69
CA ALA A 245 18.77 5.11 -6.88
C ALA A 245 20.00 4.62 -7.67
N LEU A 246 20.74 3.62 -7.18
CA LEU A 246 21.91 3.03 -7.84
C LEU A 246 21.70 1.54 -8.14
N SER A 247 22.14 1.10 -9.32
CA SER A 247 22.19 -0.31 -9.73
C SER A 247 23.62 -0.82 -9.64
N ALA A 248 23.82 -2.15 -9.65
CA ALA A 248 25.16 -2.74 -9.68
C ALA A 248 26.04 -2.22 -10.85
N GLY A 249 25.43 -1.88 -11.99
CA GLY A 249 26.14 -1.32 -13.15
C GLY A 249 26.31 0.20 -13.13
N SER A 250 25.60 0.92 -12.25
CA SER A 250 25.65 2.38 -12.15
C SER A 250 26.28 2.90 -10.85
N MET A 251 26.84 2.01 -10.04
CA MET A 251 27.63 2.39 -8.86
C MET A 251 28.83 3.23 -9.30
N PRO A 252 29.03 4.43 -8.71
CA PRO A 252 30.21 5.22 -9.02
C PRO A 252 31.50 4.46 -8.68
N SER A 253 32.50 4.64 -9.55
CA SER A 253 33.88 4.19 -9.32
C SER A 253 34.38 4.67 -7.96
N SER A 254 35.20 3.86 -7.27
CA SER A 254 35.85 4.22 -6.00
C SER A 254 36.68 5.51 -6.06
N LEU A 255 37.14 5.87 -7.26
CA LEU A 255 37.86 7.10 -7.57
C LEU A 255 37.00 8.37 -7.55
N PHE A 256 35.67 8.24 -7.39
CA PHE A 256 34.73 9.36 -7.40
C PHE A 256 34.03 9.48 -6.05
N ASN A 257 34.25 10.61 -5.37
CA ASN A 257 33.55 10.92 -4.12
C ASN A 257 32.31 11.77 -4.42
N LEU A 258 31.15 11.36 -3.90
CA LEU A 258 29.94 12.18 -3.98
C LEU A 258 29.93 13.23 -2.88
N SER A 259 29.44 14.42 -3.19
CA SER A 259 29.11 15.43 -2.18
C SER A 259 28.01 14.92 -1.25
N ASP A 260 27.94 15.44 -0.03
CA ASP A 260 26.93 15.03 0.96
C ASP A 260 25.49 15.30 0.49
N ALA A 261 25.28 16.39 -0.25
CA ALA A 261 24.00 16.68 -0.91
C ALA A 261 23.60 15.60 -1.92
N LYS A 262 24.54 15.11 -2.74
CA LYS A 262 24.27 14.01 -3.69
C LYS A 262 24.04 12.67 -2.96
N LYS A 263 24.76 12.41 -1.86
CA LYS A 263 24.55 11.21 -1.03
C LYS A 263 23.17 11.20 -0.38
N THR A 264 22.80 12.28 0.30
CA THR A 264 21.48 12.42 0.96
C THR A 264 20.32 12.35 -0.05
N TYR A 265 20.52 12.84 -1.28
CA TYR A 265 19.57 12.64 -2.36
C TYR A 265 19.39 11.17 -2.76
N LEU A 266 20.48 10.44 -3.03
CA LEU A 266 20.39 9.02 -3.41
C LEU A 266 19.66 8.23 -2.32
N LEU A 267 19.84 8.61 -1.06
CA LEU A 267 19.17 8.02 0.10
C LEU A 267 17.70 8.42 0.29
N GLY A 268 17.18 9.38 -0.49
CA GLY A 268 15.83 9.92 -0.30
C GLY A 268 15.67 10.77 0.98
N THR A 269 16.77 11.19 1.61
CA THR A 269 16.78 11.98 2.85
C THR A 269 17.14 13.44 2.59
N TYR A 270 16.97 13.92 1.35
CA TYR A 270 17.26 15.30 1.00
C TYR A 270 16.11 16.20 1.38
N ASN A 271 16.31 17.07 2.37
CA ASN A 271 15.24 17.88 2.99
C ASN A 271 14.51 18.82 2.04
N SER A 272 15.11 19.17 0.89
CA SER A 272 14.47 20.01 -0.12
C SER A 272 13.60 19.22 -1.12
N SER A 273 13.54 17.89 -1.03
CA SER A 273 12.61 17.06 -1.80
C SER A 273 11.35 16.76 -0.98
N LEU A 274 10.21 16.62 -1.66
CA LEU A 274 8.93 16.26 -1.06
C LEU A 274 8.42 14.97 -1.70
N ASP A 275 7.99 14.00 -0.90
CA ASP A 275 7.19 12.86 -1.35
C ASP A 275 6.18 12.54 -0.26
N ASN A 276 5.03 13.22 -0.29
CA ASN A 276 3.91 12.93 0.59
C ASN A 276 2.97 11.96 -0.13
N ASN A 277 2.94 10.72 0.34
CA ASN A 277 2.14 9.65 -0.25
C ASN A 277 1.20 9.07 0.80
N GLU A 278 -0.09 9.33 0.61
CA GLU A 278 -1.12 9.06 1.59
C GLU A 278 -2.36 8.48 0.95
N SER A 279 -3.08 7.65 1.70
CA SER A 279 -4.34 7.05 1.26
C SER A 279 -5.26 6.84 2.43
N SER A 280 -6.56 6.98 2.21
CA SER A 280 -7.59 6.60 3.16
C SER A 280 -8.61 5.66 2.54
N ASN A 281 -9.20 4.83 3.38
CA ASN A 281 -10.33 4.00 3.03
C ASN A 281 -11.39 4.15 4.13
N LEU A 282 -12.63 4.42 3.72
CA LEU A 282 -13.82 4.39 4.55
C LEU A 282 -14.70 3.26 4.05
N ASN A 283 -15.08 2.35 4.93
CA ASN A 283 -16.04 1.30 4.67
C ASN A 283 -17.16 1.40 5.70
N THR A 284 -18.37 1.67 5.22
CA THR A 284 -19.58 1.61 6.04
C THR A 284 -20.45 0.48 5.52
N ASN A 285 -20.92 -0.35 6.44
CA ASN A 285 -21.92 -1.38 6.17
C ASN A 285 -23.06 -1.21 7.15
N LEU A 286 -24.28 -1.41 6.66
CA LEU A 286 -25.47 -1.53 7.48
C LEU A 286 -26.18 -2.81 7.08
N ASN A 287 -26.24 -3.75 8.00
CA ASN A 287 -26.97 -4.99 7.84
C ASN A 287 -28.23 -4.97 8.70
N LEU A 288 -29.39 -5.10 8.07
CA LEU A 288 -30.72 -5.16 8.69
C LEU A 288 -31.29 -6.56 8.48
N ILE A 289 -31.62 -7.25 9.57
CA ILE A 289 -32.20 -8.59 9.54
C ILE A 289 -33.58 -8.53 10.20
N PHE A 290 -34.64 -8.73 9.43
CA PHE A 290 -36.01 -8.68 9.91
C PHE A 290 -36.69 -10.05 9.81
N ASN A 291 -37.05 -10.61 10.95
CA ASN A 291 -37.80 -11.86 11.06
C ASN A 291 -39.30 -11.56 10.91
N ILE A 292 -39.82 -11.75 9.70
CA ILE A 292 -41.20 -11.43 9.34
C ILE A 292 -42.15 -12.43 10.01
N ALA A 293 -41.85 -13.72 9.86
CA ALA A 293 -42.62 -14.85 10.38
C ALA A 293 -41.68 -16.03 10.67
N PRO A 294 -42.12 -17.06 11.41
CA PRO A 294 -41.30 -18.25 11.62
C PRO A 294 -40.78 -18.85 10.31
N GLY A 295 -39.45 -18.94 10.19
CA GLY A 295 -38.77 -19.44 9.00
C GLY A 295 -38.66 -18.44 7.85
N LEU A 296 -39.25 -17.24 7.91
CA LEU A 296 -39.19 -16.21 6.87
C LEU A 296 -38.43 -14.97 7.37
N THR A 297 -37.25 -14.74 6.80
CA THR A 297 -36.37 -13.63 7.18
C THR A 297 -36.06 -12.77 5.95
N PHE A 298 -36.22 -11.45 6.10
CA PHE A 298 -35.72 -10.47 5.15
C PHE A 298 -34.39 -9.91 5.64
N THR A 299 -33.39 -9.82 4.77
CA THR A 299 -32.08 -9.24 5.08
C THR A 299 -31.75 -8.18 4.05
N SER A 300 -31.47 -6.96 4.51
CA SER A 300 -31.02 -5.86 3.68
C SER A 300 -29.62 -5.45 4.11
N GLN A 301 -28.67 -5.51 3.18
CA GLN A 301 -27.29 -5.12 3.39
C GLN A 301 -26.96 -3.96 2.46
N SER A 302 -26.64 -2.82 3.03
CA SER A 302 -26.12 -1.67 2.30
C SER A 302 -24.67 -1.43 2.67
N ALA A 303 -23.81 -1.21 1.68
CA ALA A 303 -22.42 -0.88 1.88
C ALA A 303 -22.03 0.36 1.08
N TYR A 304 -21.23 1.23 1.69
CA TYR A 304 -20.56 2.34 1.03
C TYR A 304 -19.07 2.27 1.31
N ILE A 305 -18.29 2.15 0.25
CA ILE A 305 -16.83 2.13 0.30
C ILE A 305 -16.33 3.36 -0.42
N LYS A 306 -15.48 4.14 0.25
CA LYS A 306 -14.80 5.29 -0.33
C LYS A 306 -13.29 5.17 -0.13
N ASP A 307 -12.60 5.25 -1.24
CA ASP A 307 -11.17 5.09 -1.39
C ASP A 307 -10.59 6.40 -1.86
N MET A 308 -9.54 6.88 -1.18
CA MET A 308 -8.82 8.07 -1.58
C MET A 308 -7.33 7.81 -1.56
N ALA A 309 -6.63 8.26 -2.59
CA ALA A 309 -5.16 8.25 -2.62
C ALA A 309 -4.66 9.59 -3.16
N ASN A 310 -3.73 10.20 -2.42
CA ASN A 310 -3.13 11.46 -2.80
C ASN A 310 -1.60 11.34 -2.75
N ARG A 311 -0.93 11.90 -3.76
CA ARG A 311 0.52 12.04 -3.78
C ARG A 311 0.90 13.45 -4.18
N ALA A 312 1.76 14.08 -3.39
CA ALA A 312 2.44 15.31 -3.75
C ALA A 312 3.94 15.04 -3.78
N TYR A 313 4.57 15.31 -4.91
CA TYR A 313 5.98 15.02 -5.15
C TYR A 313 6.69 16.26 -5.70
N ASN A 314 7.88 16.56 -5.18
CA ASN A 314 8.72 17.63 -5.69
C ASN A 314 10.20 17.22 -5.63
N ARG A 315 10.93 17.60 -6.67
CA ARG A 315 12.35 17.33 -6.84
C ARG A 315 13.07 18.59 -7.35
N PRO A 316 14.14 19.05 -6.68
CA PRO A 316 14.86 20.26 -7.07
C PRO A 316 15.82 20.03 -8.24
N SER A 317 16.16 21.12 -8.93
CA SER A 317 17.03 21.16 -10.10
C SER A 317 18.44 20.66 -9.83
N ALA A 318 18.97 20.88 -8.61
CA ALA A 318 20.26 20.36 -8.17
C ALA A 318 20.38 18.83 -8.28
N LEU A 319 19.24 18.12 -8.31
CA LEU A 319 19.15 16.67 -8.36
C LEU A 319 18.70 16.14 -9.73
N MET A 320 18.52 17.03 -10.71
CA MET A 320 18.01 16.74 -12.04
C MET A 320 18.98 17.29 -13.08
N SER A 321 19.91 16.45 -13.53
CA SER A 321 21.06 16.76 -14.40
C SER A 321 20.72 17.63 -15.63
N GLY A 322 20.61 18.95 -15.43
CA GLY A 322 20.21 19.91 -16.46
C GLY A 322 18.72 19.91 -16.82
N ALA A 323 17.89 19.08 -16.17
CA ALA A 323 16.46 18.96 -16.48
C ALA A 323 15.55 19.89 -15.65
N GLY A 324 16.14 20.78 -14.84
CA GLY A 324 15.43 21.70 -13.94
C GLY A 324 14.68 20.97 -12.82
N ASN A 325 13.91 21.69 -11.99
CA ASN A 325 13.10 21.05 -10.94
C ASN A 325 11.86 20.37 -11.54
N TYR A 326 11.22 19.50 -10.76
CA TYR A 326 10.02 18.77 -11.13
C TYR A 326 9.03 18.75 -9.95
N SER A 327 7.76 18.97 -10.23
CA SER A 327 6.67 18.83 -9.27
C SER A 327 5.55 17.99 -9.87
N SER A 328 4.91 17.14 -9.09
CA SER A 328 3.68 16.46 -9.48
C SER A 328 2.71 16.32 -8.32
N ALA A 329 1.43 16.30 -8.68
CA ALA A 329 0.33 16.05 -7.78
C ALA A 329 -0.60 15.02 -8.42
N TYR A 330 -1.05 14.07 -7.62
CA TYR A 330 -2.01 13.04 -8.00
C TYR A 330 -3.08 12.92 -6.93
N SER A 331 -4.33 12.84 -7.36
CA SER A 331 -5.47 12.54 -6.51
C SER A 331 -6.33 11.49 -7.19
N TYR A 332 -6.76 10.50 -6.42
CA TYR A 332 -7.65 9.43 -6.83
C TYR A 332 -8.76 9.30 -5.81
N GLU A 333 -9.97 9.18 -6.30
CA GLU A 333 -11.15 8.86 -5.51
C GLU A 333 -11.91 7.73 -6.19
N ASN A 334 -12.22 6.67 -5.44
CA ASN A 334 -13.16 5.66 -5.87
C ASN A 334 -14.26 5.51 -4.82
N SER A 335 -15.51 5.46 -5.28
CA SER A 335 -16.67 5.34 -4.41
C SER A 335 -17.61 4.27 -4.94
N GLN A 336 -17.97 3.35 -4.06
CA GLN A 336 -18.83 2.23 -4.38
C GLN A 336 -20.01 2.21 -3.42
N VAL A 337 -21.22 2.12 -3.96
CA VAL A 337 -22.45 1.86 -3.20
C VAL A 337 -22.98 0.51 -3.65
N ARG A 338 -23.29 -0.36 -2.68
CA ARG A 338 -23.96 -1.65 -2.91
C ARG A 338 -25.17 -1.76 -2.01
N ILE A 339 -26.26 -2.27 -2.55
CA ILE A 339 -27.44 -2.67 -1.78
C ILE A 339 -27.83 -4.07 -2.21
N SER A 340 -27.90 -4.98 -1.24
CA SER A 340 -28.30 -6.38 -1.44
C SER A 340 -29.49 -6.69 -0.55
N ASN A 341 -30.55 -7.22 -1.12
CA ASN A 341 -31.76 -7.62 -0.41
C ASN A 341 -31.99 -9.11 -0.62
N PHE A 342 -32.22 -9.82 0.47
CA PHE A 342 -32.45 -11.25 0.48
C PHE A 342 -33.75 -11.56 1.23
N LEU A 343 -34.57 -12.43 0.66
CA LEU A 343 -35.70 -13.06 1.33
C LEU A 343 -35.42 -14.55 1.43
N THR A 344 -35.31 -15.03 2.67
CA THR A 344 -34.97 -16.43 2.97
C THR A 344 -36.15 -17.11 3.63
N TYR A 345 -36.55 -18.27 3.09
CA TYR A 345 -37.55 -19.15 3.70
C TYR A 345 -36.94 -20.51 4.03
N ILE A 346 -36.91 -20.86 5.30
CA ILE A 346 -36.41 -22.14 5.80
C ILE A 346 -37.54 -22.85 6.54
N LYS A 347 -37.88 -24.07 6.11
CA LYS A 347 -38.85 -24.92 6.79
C LYS A 347 -38.39 -26.37 6.83
N GLN A 348 -38.50 -26.97 8.01
CA GLN A 348 -38.22 -28.39 8.23
C GLN A 348 -39.52 -29.19 8.29
N PHE A 349 -39.57 -30.32 7.58
CA PHE A 349 -40.68 -31.25 7.50
C PHE A 349 -40.18 -32.65 7.87
N GLY A 350 -40.24 -32.99 9.16
CA GLY A 350 -39.65 -34.24 9.65
C GLY A 350 -38.16 -34.32 9.34
N LYS A 351 -37.76 -35.27 8.49
CA LYS A 351 -36.37 -35.47 8.03
C LYS A 351 -35.97 -34.60 6.82
N HIS A 352 -36.91 -33.87 6.23
CA HIS A 352 -36.66 -33.03 5.06
C HIS A 352 -36.51 -31.56 5.46
N SER A 353 -35.70 -30.80 4.73
CA SER A 353 -35.57 -29.35 4.89
C SER A 353 -35.70 -28.66 3.53
N LEU A 354 -36.54 -27.64 3.46
CA LEU A 354 -36.63 -26.73 2.32
C LEU A 354 -35.96 -25.41 2.70
N ASN A 355 -34.99 -24.98 1.90
CA ASN A 355 -34.36 -23.67 2.00
C ASN A 355 -34.48 -22.96 0.65
N VAL A 356 -35.18 -21.83 0.63
CA VAL A 356 -35.37 -20.99 -0.55
C VAL A 356 -34.80 -19.62 -0.25
N LEU A 357 -33.93 -19.13 -1.14
CA LEU A 357 -33.33 -17.81 -1.08
C LEU A 357 -33.68 -17.05 -2.37
N LEU A 358 -34.34 -15.91 -2.22
CA LEU A 358 -34.53 -14.93 -3.29
C LEU A 358 -33.62 -13.73 -2.99
N GLY A 359 -32.83 -13.30 -3.97
CA GLY A 359 -31.88 -12.20 -3.82
C GLY A 359 -31.99 -11.15 -4.92
N GLN A 360 -31.74 -9.90 -4.57
CA GLN A 360 -31.52 -8.80 -5.50
C GLN A 360 -30.28 -8.04 -5.05
N GLU A 361 -29.43 -7.66 -6.01
CA GLU A 361 -28.28 -6.80 -5.75
C GLU A 361 -28.26 -5.64 -6.76
N ALA A 362 -27.90 -4.45 -6.27
CA ALA A 362 -27.57 -3.29 -7.08
C ALA A 362 -26.24 -2.70 -6.62
N GLU A 363 -25.38 -2.36 -7.59
CA GLU A 363 -24.07 -1.77 -7.35
C GLU A 363 -23.85 -0.58 -8.27
N LYS A 364 -23.25 0.47 -7.71
CA LYS A 364 -22.72 1.60 -8.47
C LYS A 364 -21.28 1.86 -8.04
N ASN A 365 -20.37 1.89 -9.00
CA ASN A 365 -18.98 2.30 -8.81
C ASN A 365 -18.73 3.61 -9.54
N LYS A 366 -17.99 4.53 -8.91
CA LYS A 366 -17.55 5.79 -9.51
C LYS A 366 -16.10 6.03 -9.14
N MET A 367 -15.25 6.01 -10.15
CA MET A 367 -13.83 6.32 -10.07
C MET A 367 -13.56 7.70 -10.65
N GLN A 368 -12.68 8.45 -10.01
CA GLN A 368 -12.20 9.76 -10.43
C GLN A 368 -10.71 9.87 -10.15
N ASN A 369 -9.97 10.49 -11.06
CA ASN A 369 -8.58 10.83 -10.92
C ASN A 369 -8.28 12.23 -11.45
N VAL A 370 -7.32 12.88 -10.80
CA VAL A 370 -6.72 14.12 -11.25
C VAL A 370 -5.22 13.96 -11.11
N SER A 371 -4.50 14.35 -12.16
CA SER A 371 -3.04 14.37 -12.14
C SER A 371 -2.55 15.68 -12.75
N ALA A 372 -1.49 16.23 -12.17
CA ALA A 372 -0.82 17.40 -12.69
C ALA A 372 0.68 17.25 -12.46
N TRP A 373 1.47 17.81 -13.39
CA TRP A 373 2.91 17.82 -13.30
C TRP A 373 3.49 19.07 -13.95
N GLY A 374 4.67 19.47 -13.49
CA GLY A 374 5.44 20.60 -14.00
C GLY A 374 6.93 20.27 -13.98
N SER A 375 7.67 20.72 -14.98
CA SER A 375 9.12 20.53 -15.08
C SER A 375 9.86 21.79 -15.54
N GLN A 376 11.15 21.91 -15.21
CA GLN A 376 11.98 23.07 -15.58
C GLN A 376 11.44 24.41 -15.05
N GLY A 377 11.02 24.44 -13.79
CA GLY A 377 10.59 25.65 -13.11
C GLY A 377 11.76 26.57 -12.77
N VAL A 378 11.42 27.84 -12.50
CA VAL A 378 12.38 28.94 -12.30
C VAL A 378 13.10 28.91 -10.95
N SER A 379 12.60 28.13 -9.98
CA SER A 379 13.15 28.06 -8.62
C SER A 379 12.83 26.74 -7.95
N ASP A 380 13.81 26.19 -7.22
CA ASP A 380 13.67 24.99 -6.39
C ASP A 380 12.75 25.20 -5.17
N GLN A 381 12.39 26.45 -4.85
CA GLN A 381 11.45 26.76 -3.77
C GLN A 381 9.99 26.51 -4.14
N ILE A 382 9.70 26.31 -5.43
CA ILE A 382 8.36 26.03 -5.92
C ILE A 382 8.06 24.54 -5.72
N GLN A 383 7.24 24.23 -4.72
CA GLN A 383 6.80 22.85 -4.39
C GLN A 383 5.39 22.51 -4.92
N VAL A 384 4.75 23.46 -5.60
CA VAL A 384 3.42 23.35 -6.20
C VAL A 384 3.53 23.32 -7.72
N VAL A 385 2.51 22.85 -8.45
CA VAL A 385 2.51 22.79 -9.93
C VAL A 385 2.21 24.17 -10.57
N THR A 386 2.69 25.26 -9.96
CA THR A 386 2.56 26.63 -10.46
C THR A 386 3.95 27.24 -10.67
N GLY A 387 4.10 28.22 -11.57
CA GLY A 387 5.41 28.84 -11.83
C GLY A 387 6.35 28.02 -12.73
N PHE A 388 5.80 27.06 -13.46
CA PHE A 388 6.47 26.36 -14.57
C PHE A 388 6.06 26.99 -15.91
N LEU A 389 6.90 26.88 -16.95
CA LEU A 389 6.54 27.32 -18.30
C LEU A 389 5.36 26.51 -18.83
N GLN A 390 4.45 27.13 -19.58
CA GLN A 390 3.24 26.47 -20.08
C GLN A 390 3.53 25.20 -20.90
N ASN A 391 4.61 25.21 -21.69
CA ASN A 391 5.03 24.05 -22.48
C ASN A 391 5.56 22.88 -21.62
N ASN A 392 5.81 23.11 -20.33
CA ASN A 392 6.39 22.16 -19.40
C ASN A 392 5.43 21.79 -18.25
N ILE A 393 4.14 22.11 -18.40
CA ILE A 393 3.07 21.72 -17.48
C ILE A 393 2.11 20.78 -18.21
N GLY A 394 1.66 19.74 -17.54
CA GLY A 394 0.54 18.90 -17.99
C GLY A 394 -0.44 18.64 -16.87
N ALA A 395 -1.73 18.57 -17.19
CA ALA A 395 -2.78 18.16 -16.27
C ALA A 395 -3.80 17.28 -17.01
N ASN A 396 -4.30 16.26 -16.31
CA ASN A 396 -5.37 15.40 -16.78
C ASN A 396 -6.39 15.20 -15.65
N SER A 397 -7.67 15.18 -16.01
CA SER A 397 -8.77 14.98 -15.08
C SER A 397 -9.89 14.24 -15.79
N ASP A 398 -10.41 13.19 -15.15
CA ASP A 398 -11.62 12.50 -15.60
C ASP A 398 -12.90 13.02 -14.90
N LEU A 399 -12.78 14.07 -14.08
CA LEU A 399 -13.91 14.80 -13.50
C LEU A 399 -14.76 15.38 -14.64
N LYS A 400 -15.93 14.78 -14.88
CA LYS A 400 -16.97 15.29 -15.77
C LYS A 400 -17.92 16.22 -15.06
#